data_AF-A0A4P7D630-F1
#
_entry.id   AF-A0A4P7D630-F1
#
_cell.length_a   1.000
_cell.length_b   1.000
_cell.length_c   1.000
_cell.angle_alpha   90.00
_cell.angle_beta   90.00
_cell.angle_gamma   90.00
#
_symmetry.space_group_name_H-M   'P 1'
#
loop_
_entity.id
_entity.type
_entity.pdbx_description
1 polymer ?
#
loop_
_entity_poly.entity_id
_entity_poly.type
_entity_poly.pdbx_seq_one_letter_code
_entity_poly.pdbx_strand_id
1 'polypeptide(L)'
;MYRFEDYDLIIDARCEREFAEDHIPGAINLPVVNNDEYAEVGTLHRTDKMRAYLIGVSYSLKNISRHLDTVIASRSRRDKILVYCFRGGKRSRLWFDALDTVGYKVDRLPGGWKGYRRWVNEQLESRPRQFSYVVLSGPTGCGKTRLLEQLAIEGAQVLDLEAIASHRGSIIGAIPGVPQPTQKYFDSLLLQRLSAFSPSRPVWVEAESKKIGNVQLPPALLETMHSSGTVLRVDAPMAERVRLWREDYAHFETDPDSLVERLTHLRSLVGGKEIDQWRELAASRKIPELFERLMVAHYDPSYARSTKRGYQSLSDAPFIALKALQPESLNQVARNLINRFD
;
A
#
# COMPACT_ATOMS: atom_id res chain seq x y z
N MET A 1 -10.26 -20.92 0.09
CA MET A 1 -9.29 -19.79 0.00
C MET A 1 -8.92 -19.64 -1.46
N TYR A 2 -8.95 -18.43 -2.02
CA TYR A 2 -8.48 -18.24 -3.39
C TYR A 2 -6.95 -18.41 -3.42
N ARG A 3 -6.45 -19.28 -4.31
CA ARG A 3 -5.02 -19.46 -4.61
C ARG A 3 -4.76 -18.80 -5.95
N PHE A 4 -4.46 -17.50 -5.92
CA PHE A 4 -4.25 -16.73 -7.14
C PHE A 4 -2.88 -17.02 -7.76
N GLU A 5 -1.92 -17.45 -6.94
CA GLU A 5 -0.60 -17.95 -7.30
C GLU A 5 -0.61 -19.22 -8.16
N ASP A 6 -1.74 -19.95 -8.19
CA ASP A 6 -1.91 -21.13 -9.05
C ASP A 6 -2.16 -20.77 -10.53
N TYR A 7 -2.27 -19.49 -10.87
CA TYR A 7 -2.61 -19.02 -12.22
C TYR A 7 -1.45 -18.23 -12.84
N ASP A 8 -1.12 -18.58 -14.09
CA ASP A 8 -0.11 -17.90 -14.89
C ASP A 8 -0.60 -16.54 -15.43
N LEU A 9 -1.93 -16.38 -15.51
CA LEU A 9 -2.57 -15.14 -15.95
C LEU A 9 -3.90 -14.92 -15.25
N ILE A 10 -4.10 -13.71 -14.72
CA ILE A 10 -5.39 -13.27 -14.16
C ILE A 10 -5.90 -12.10 -15.01
N ILE A 11 -7.06 -12.28 -15.64
CA ILE A 11 -7.68 -11.30 -16.52
C ILE A 11 -8.85 -10.61 -15.80
N ASP A 12 -8.74 -9.31 -15.63
CA ASP A 12 -9.88 -8.45 -15.30
C ASP A 12 -10.58 -7.98 -16.59
N ALA A 13 -11.79 -8.49 -16.81
CA ALA A 13 -12.63 -8.17 -17.97
C ALA A 13 -13.43 -6.87 -17.82
N ARG A 14 -13.28 -6.15 -16.69
CA ARG A 14 -13.96 -4.86 -16.44
C ARG A 14 -13.31 -3.72 -17.24
N CYS A 15 -13.96 -2.56 -17.30
CA CYS A 15 -13.37 -1.39 -17.97
C CYS A 15 -12.17 -0.83 -17.19
N GLU A 16 -11.41 0.05 -17.82
CA GLU A 16 -10.15 0.57 -17.28
C GLU A 16 -10.36 1.33 -15.97
N ARG A 17 -11.46 2.08 -15.86
CA ARG A 17 -11.81 2.81 -14.61
C ARG A 17 -12.12 1.86 -13.46
N GLU A 18 -12.85 0.78 -13.72
CA GLU A 18 -13.17 -0.23 -12.70
C GLU A 18 -11.89 -0.93 -12.21
N PHE A 19 -10.93 -1.18 -13.10
CA PHE A 19 -9.64 -1.79 -12.79
C PHE A 19 -8.71 -0.84 -12.02
N ALA A 20 -8.63 0.43 -12.43
CA ALA A 20 -7.81 1.45 -11.77
C ALA A 20 -8.25 1.75 -10.33
N GLU A 21 -9.54 1.56 -10.02
CA GLU A 21 -10.05 1.73 -8.66
C GLU A 21 -9.51 0.63 -7.72
N ASP A 22 -9.61 -0.63 -8.11
CA ASP A 22 -9.12 -1.80 -7.36
C ASP A 22 -9.21 -3.03 -8.26
N HIS A 23 -8.28 -3.96 -8.12
CA HIS A 23 -8.25 -5.23 -8.83
C HIS A 23 -7.55 -6.29 -7.99
N ILE A 24 -7.64 -7.55 -8.41
CA ILE A 24 -6.86 -8.63 -7.78
C ILE A 24 -5.38 -8.36 -8.06
N PRO A 25 -4.50 -8.27 -7.04
CA PRO A 25 -3.08 -8.02 -7.27
C PRO A 25 -2.47 -9.02 -8.25
N GLY A 26 -1.72 -8.51 -9.23
CA GLY A 26 -1.13 -9.31 -10.31
C GLY A 26 -2.06 -9.54 -11.51
N ALA A 27 -3.33 -9.11 -11.46
CA ALA A 27 -4.21 -9.16 -12.63
C ALA A 27 -3.83 -8.10 -13.67
N ILE A 28 -4.07 -8.42 -14.94
CA ILE A 28 -4.01 -7.46 -16.04
C ILE A 28 -5.41 -7.12 -16.51
N ASN A 29 -5.58 -5.89 -17.00
CA ASN A 29 -6.87 -5.45 -17.54
C ASN A 29 -6.98 -5.76 -19.03
N LEU A 30 -7.86 -6.69 -19.39
CA LEU A 30 -8.24 -6.93 -20.79
C LEU A 30 -9.75 -6.70 -20.90
N PRO A 31 -10.19 -5.43 -20.98
CA PRO A 31 -11.60 -5.08 -20.96
C PRO A 31 -12.35 -5.70 -22.13
N VAL A 32 -13.52 -6.27 -21.87
CA VAL A 32 -14.46 -6.63 -22.96
C VAL A 32 -15.21 -5.39 -23.47
N VAL A 33 -15.35 -4.37 -22.63
CA VAL A 33 -15.81 -3.04 -23.02
C VAL A 33 -14.92 -2.01 -22.35
N ASN A 34 -14.41 -1.05 -23.12
CA ASN A 34 -13.65 0.07 -22.59
C ASN A 34 -14.58 1.05 -21.83
N ASN A 35 -14.02 2.10 -21.24
CA ASN A 35 -14.79 3.09 -20.46
C ASN A 35 -15.95 3.73 -21.23
N ASP A 36 -15.74 4.10 -22.50
CA ASP A 36 -16.74 4.79 -23.32
C ASP A 36 -17.84 3.81 -23.76
N GLU A 37 -17.45 2.63 -24.23
CA GLU A 37 -18.35 1.54 -24.58
C GLU A 37 -19.19 1.09 -23.36
N TYR A 38 -18.57 1.04 -22.18
CA TYR A 38 -19.27 0.72 -20.93
C TYR A 38 -20.31 1.78 -20.57
N ALA A 39 -20.01 3.06 -20.78
CA ALA A 39 -20.95 4.15 -20.56
C ALA A 39 -22.12 4.11 -21.55
N GLU A 40 -21.85 3.82 -22.82
CA GLU A 40 -22.89 3.68 -23.86
C GLU A 40 -23.82 2.50 -23.56
N VAL A 41 -23.25 1.31 -23.30
CA VAL A 41 -24.01 0.10 -22.92
C VAL A 41 -24.84 0.36 -21.67
N GLY A 42 -24.28 1.04 -20.67
CA GLY A 42 -24.99 1.39 -19.44
C GLY A 42 -26.15 2.36 -19.66
N THR A 43 -25.99 3.32 -20.58
CA THR A 43 -27.04 4.28 -20.96
C THR A 43 -28.16 3.58 -21.69
N LEU A 44 -27.85 2.80 -22.73
CA LEU A 44 -28.84 2.03 -23.49
C LEU A 44 -29.54 0.99 -22.64
N HIS A 45 -28.87 0.36 -21.67
CA HIS A 45 -29.52 -0.65 -20.82
C HIS A 45 -30.68 -0.08 -20.00
N ARG A 46 -30.72 1.25 -19.79
CA ARG A 46 -31.84 1.93 -19.10
C ARG A 46 -33.05 2.16 -20.03
N THR A 47 -32.83 2.34 -21.33
CA THR A 47 -33.87 2.73 -22.29
C THR A 47 -34.26 1.60 -23.24
N ASP A 48 -33.30 0.83 -23.76
CA ASP A 48 -33.46 -0.31 -24.66
C ASP A 48 -32.46 -1.43 -24.30
N LYS A 49 -32.94 -2.40 -23.51
CA LYS A 49 -32.14 -3.53 -23.03
C LYS A 49 -31.64 -4.42 -24.16
N MET A 50 -32.46 -4.64 -25.20
CA MET A 50 -32.09 -5.53 -26.30
C MET A 50 -30.92 -4.92 -27.06
N ARG A 51 -31.05 -3.65 -27.44
CA ARG A 51 -29.98 -2.92 -28.12
C ARG A 51 -28.70 -2.85 -27.28
N ALA A 52 -28.81 -2.61 -25.98
CA ALA A 52 -27.67 -2.63 -25.07
C ALA A 52 -26.93 -3.98 -25.06
N TYR A 53 -27.65 -5.10 -25.12
CA TYR A 53 -27.03 -6.42 -25.23
C TYR A 53 -26.34 -6.64 -26.57
N LEU A 54 -26.97 -6.23 -27.69
CA LEU A 54 -26.37 -6.36 -29.02
C LEU A 54 -25.05 -5.58 -29.11
N ILE A 55 -25.05 -4.30 -28.73
CA ILE A 55 -23.84 -3.49 -28.82
C ILE A 55 -22.78 -3.98 -27.83
N GLY A 56 -23.17 -4.39 -26.62
CA GLY A 56 -22.23 -4.89 -25.62
C GLY A 56 -21.54 -6.18 -26.06
N VAL A 57 -22.26 -7.12 -26.70
CA VAL A 57 -21.65 -8.32 -27.28
C VAL A 57 -20.76 -7.97 -28.47
N SER A 58 -21.20 -7.07 -29.36
CA SER A 58 -20.40 -6.62 -30.50
C SER A 58 -19.06 -6.00 -30.07
N TYR A 59 -19.06 -5.08 -29.10
CA TYR A 59 -17.85 -4.52 -28.52
C TYR A 59 -16.98 -5.59 -27.86
N SER A 60 -17.60 -6.49 -27.07
CA SER A 60 -16.87 -7.59 -26.42
C SER A 60 -16.13 -8.47 -27.42
N LEU A 61 -16.76 -8.87 -28.52
CA LEU A 61 -16.11 -9.71 -29.54
C LEU A 61 -14.96 -8.98 -30.22
N LYS A 62 -15.14 -7.70 -30.58
CA LYS A 62 -14.07 -6.89 -31.18
C LYS A 62 -12.87 -6.72 -30.25
N ASN A 63 -13.14 -6.44 -28.98
CA ASN A 63 -12.10 -6.22 -27.99
C ASN A 63 -11.36 -7.51 -27.63
N ILE A 64 -12.08 -8.62 -27.44
CA ILE A 64 -11.49 -9.93 -27.24
C ILE A 64 -10.62 -10.31 -28.44
N SER A 65 -11.07 -10.11 -29.68
CA SER A 65 -10.24 -10.36 -30.88
C SER A 65 -8.91 -9.61 -30.80
N ARG A 66 -8.94 -8.30 -30.49
CA ARG A 66 -7.72 -7.50 -30.37
C ARG A 66 -6.78 -8.01 -29.29
N HIS A 67 -7.32 -8.39 -28.13
CA HIS A 67 -6.52 -8.93 -27.01
C HIS A 67 -5.98 -10.33 -27.32
N LEU A 68 -6.71 -11.13 -28.10
CA LEU A 68 -6.24 -12.43 -28.60
C LEU A 68 -5.02 -12.26 -29.49
N ASP A 69 -5.08 -11.32 -30.44
CA ASP A 69 -4.00 -11.06 -31.39
C ASP A 69 -2.75 -10.41 -30.75
N THR A 70 -2.89 -9.85 -29.55
CA THR A 70 -1.82 -9.11 -28.86
C THR A 70 -1.33 -9.84 -27.61
N VAL A 71 -2.05 -9.73 -26.50
CA VAL A 71 -1.61 -10.21 -25.19
C VAL A 71 -1.66 -11.72 -25.07
N ILE A 72 -2.65 -12.37 -25.69
CA ILE A 72 -2.83 -13.83 -25.59
C ILE A 72 -2.00 -14.58 -26.62
N ALA A 73 -1.69 -13.97 -27.77
CA ALA A 73 -0.92 -14.61 -28.85
C ALA A 73 0.48 -15.09 -28.39
N SER A 74 1.06 -14.45 -27.39
CA SER A 74 2.38 -14.80 -26.82
C SER A 74 2.30 -15.79 -25.65
N ARG A 75 1.11 -16.24 -25.25
CA ARG A 75 0.91 -17.14 -24.11
C ARG A 75 1.14 -18.60 -24.47
N SER A 76 1.59 -19.38 -23.49
CA SER A 76 1.80 -20.82 -23.68
C SER A 76 0.47 -21.54 -23.53
N ARG A 77 0.19 -22.55 -24.37
CA ARG A 77 -1.04 -23.37 -24.28
C ARG A 77 -1.22 -24.07 -22.93
N ARG A 78 -0.15 -24.18 -22.13
CA ARG A 78 -0.18 -24.78 -20.78
C ARG A 78 -0.60 -23.79 -19.69
N ASP A 79 -0.62 -22.49 -20.00
CA ASP A 79 -0.96 -21.44 -19.04
C ASP A 79 -2.36 -21.67 -18.47
N LYS A 80 -2.47 -21.61 -17.15
CA LYS A 80 -3.73 -21.62 -16.43
C LYS A 80 -4.21 -20.19 -16.23
N ILE A 81 -5.38 -19.87 -16.77
CA ILE A 81 -5.91 -18.51 -16.83
C ILE A 81 -7.12 -18.37 -15.91
N LEU A 82 -7.14 -17.35 -15.05
CA LEU A 82 -8.32 -16.95 -14.28
C LEU A 82 -8.95 -15.72 -14.94
N VAL A 83 -10.25 -15.75 -15.20
CA VAL A 83 -11.00 -14.60 -15.71
C VAL A 83 -12.05 -14.15 -14.70
N TYR A 84 -12.15 -12.84 -14.48
CA TYR A 84 -13.24 -12.27 -13.71
C TYR A 84 -13.80 -11.01 -14.33
N CYS A 85 -15.04 -10.69 -13.95
CA CYS A 85 -15.65 -9.40 -14.21
C CYS A 85 -16.30 -8.90 -12.91
N PHE A 86 -17.16 -7.89 -12.95
CA PHE A 86 -17.72 -7.29 -11.74
C PHE A 86 -18.47 -8.28 -10.82
N ARG A 87 -19.26 -9.21 -11.38
CA ARG A 87 -20.07 -10.20 -10.64
C ARG A 87 -19.92 -11.66 -11.11
N GLY A 88 -18.93 -11.94 -11.96
CA GLY A 88 -18.76 -13.28 -12.57
C GLY A 88 -19.85 -13.61 -13.61
N GLY A 89 -20.47 -12.58 -14.21
CA GLY A 89 -21.55 -12.71 -15.18
C GLY A 89 -21.09 -12.79 -16.64
N LYS A 90 -21.87 -12.17 -17.54
CA LYS A 90 -21.71 -12.27 -19.00
C LYS A 90 -20.32 -11.85 -19.53
N ARG A 91 -19.74 -10.78 -18.97
CA ARG A 91 -18.43 -10.26 -19.41
C ARG A 91 -17.30 -11.28 -19.25
N SER A 92 -17.18 -11.91 -18.07
CA SER A 92 -16.17 -12.96 -17.87
C SER A 92 -16.54 -14.27 -18.55
N ARG A 93 -17.83 -14.52 -18.82
CA ARG A 93 -18.27 -15.67 -19.62
C ARG A 93 -17.76 -15.59 -21.07
N LEU A 94 -17.85 -14.42 -21.72
CA LEU A 94 -17.36 -14.23 -23.08
C LEU A 94 -15.86 -14.52 -23.21
N TRP A 95 -15.05 -14.00 -22.27
CA TRP A 95 -13.63 -14.31 -22.21
C TRP A 95 -13.35 -15.79 -21.97
N PHE A 96 -14.08 -16.41 -21.03
CA PHE A 96 -13.96 -17.84 -20.76
C PHE A 96 -14.25 -18.68 -22.01
N ASP A 97 -15.38 -18.44 -22.68
CA ASP A 97 -15.76 -19.20 -23.87
C ASP A 97 -14.72 -19.05 -24.98
N ALA A 98 -14.16 -17.84 -25.18
CA ALA A 98 -13.11 -17.61 -26.16
C ALA A 98 -11.81 -18.37 -25.85
N LEU A 99 -11.32 -18.29 -24.61
CA LEU A 99 -10.07 -18.94 -24.20
C LEU A 99 -10.21 -20.48 -24.13
N ASP A 100 -11.37 -20.98 -23.67
CA ASP A 100 -11.70 -22.40 -23.65
C ASP A 100 -11.77 -22.96 -25.09
N THR A 101 -12.37 -22.21 -26.02
CA THR A 101 -12.40 -22.56 -27.46
C THR A 101 -10.99 -22.66 -28.05
N VAL A 102 -10.07 -21.79 -27.64
CA VAL A 102 -8.65 -21.87 -28.04
C VAL A 102 -7.95 -23.09 -27.43
N GLY A 103 -8.44 -23.58 -26.29
CA GLY A 103 -7.94 -24.76 -25.58
C GLY A 103 -7.04 -24.46 -24.38
N TYR A 104 -7.16 -23.28 -23.76
CA TYR A 104 -6.49 -22.97 -22.50
C TYR A 104 -7.18 -23.65 -21.31
N LYS A 105 -6.46 -23.84 -20.21
CA LYS A 105 -7.07 -24.19 -18.93
C LYS A 105 -7.59 -22.92 -18.27
N VAL A 106 -8.90 -22.69 -18.31
CA VAL A 106 -9.50 -21.43 -17.87
C VAL A 106 -10.45 -21.66 -16.70
N ASP A 107 -10.33 -20.84 -15.65
CA ASP A 107 -11.29 -20.75 -14.57
C ASP A 107 -11.98 -19.37 -14.60
N ARG A 108 -13.22 -19.32 -14.08
CA ARG A 108 -13.90 -18.05 -13.80
C ARG A 108 -14.00 -17.84 -12.31
N LEU A 109 -13.72 -16.62 -11.86
CA LEU A 109 -13.89 -16.26 -10.44
C LEU A 109 -15.38 -16.21 -10.06
N PRO A 110 -15.87 -17.11 -9.18
CA PRO A 110 -17.25 -17.07 -8.72
C PRO A 110 -17.56 -15.76 -8.00
N GLY A 111 -18.69 -15.13 -8.33
CA GLY A 111 -19.07 -13.83 -7.78
C GLY A 111 -18.23 -12.64 -8.28
N GLY A 112 -17.20 -12.88 -9.11
CA GLY A 112 -16.35 -11.86 -9.70
C GLY A 112 -15.65 -10.96 -8.68
N TRP A 113 -15.31 -9.74 -9.11
CA TRP A 113 -14.68 -8.73 -8.26
C TRP A 113 -15.51 -8.42 -6.99
N LYS A 114 -16.85 -8.42 -7.08
CA LYS A 114 -17.70 -8.19 -5.90
C LYS A 114 -17.56 -9.30 -4.86
N GLY A 115 -17.46 -10.55 -5.30
CA GLY A 115 -17.19 -11.70 -4.44
C GLY A 115 -15.79 -11.61 -3.82
N TYR A 116 -14.80 -11.27 -4.63
CA TYR A 116 -13.43 -11.00 -4.16
C TYR A 116 -13.40 -9.90 -3.10
N ARG A 117 -14.06 -8.76 -3.32
CA ARG A 117 -14.06 -7.67 -2.33
C ARG A 117 -14.68 -8.04 -1.01
N ARG A 118 -15.78 -8.80 -1.04
CA ARG A 118 -16.37 -9.32 0.19
C ARG A 118 -15.37 -10.20 0.93
N TRP A 119 -14.73 -11.12 0.19
CA TRP A 119 -13.70 -11.98 0.75
C TRP A 119 -12.54 -11.18 1.35
N VAL A 120 -12.02 -10.15 0.67
CA VAL A 120 -10.94 -9.31 1.22
C VAL A 120 -11.34 -8.68 2.55
N ASN A 121 -12.54 -8.09 2.63
CA ASN A 121 -13.03 -7.48 3.86
C ASN A 121 -13.13 -8.49 4.99
N GLU A 122 -13.76 -9.65 4.73
CA GLU A 122 -13.91 -10.74 5.72
C GLU A 122 -12.55 -11.27 6.21
N GLN A 123 -11.56 -11.38 5.32
CA GLN A 123 -10.22 -11.81 5.70
C GLN A 123 -9.50 -10.77 6.55
N LEU A 124 -9.63 -9.47 6.24
CA LEU A 124 -8.97 -8.41 7.02
C LEU A 124 -9.57 -8.22 8.42
N GLU A 125 -10.76 -8.75 8.69
CA GLU A 125 -11.32 -8.79 10.04
C GLU A 125 -10.62 -9.81 10.95
N SER A 126 -10.11 -10.92 10.42
CA SER A 126 -9.59 -12.04 11.24
C SER A 126 -8.12 -12.33 11.04
N ARG A 127 -7.61 -12.17 9.82
CA ARG A 127 -6.26 -12.58 9.45
C ARG A 127 -5.15 -11.81 10.17
N PRO A 128 -5.22 -10.48 10.37
CA PRO A 128 -4.19 -9.78 11.15
C PRO A 128 -4.01 -10.35 12.56
N ARG A 129 -5.10 -10.86 13.17
CA ARG A 129 -5.08 -11.43 14.53
C ARG A 129 -4.35 -12.78 14.62
N GLN A 130 -3.94 -13.36 13.50
CA GLN A 130 -3.22 -14.64 13.46
C GLN A 130 -1.71 -14.49 13.63
N PHE A 131 -1.19 -13.26 13.61
CA PHE A 131 0.25 -12.99 13.68
C PHE A 131 0.64 -12.36 15.01
N SER A 132 1.86 -12.63 15.43
CA SER A 132 2.54 -11.85 16.47
C SER A 132 3.33 -10.72 15.80
N TYR A 133 3.15 -9.50 16.29
CA TYR A 133 3.81 -8.33 15.71
C TYR A 133 4.99 -7.86 16.56
N VAL A 134 6.10 -7.54 15.90
CA VAL A 134 7.19 -6.75 16.50
C VAL A 134 7.10 -5.34 15.92
N VAL A 135 6.74 -4.39 16.78
CA VAL A 135 6.39 -3.03 16.38
C VAL A 135 7.56 -2.09 16.61
N LEU A 136 8.11 -1.53 15.54
CA LEU A 136 9.13 -0.48 15.62
C LEU A 136 8.48 0.87 15.87
N SER A 137 8.78 1.46 17.03
CA SER A 137 8.34 2.79 17.41
C SER A 137 9.54 3.72 17.55
N GLY A 138 9.40 5.00 17.22
CA GLY A 138 10.50 5.93 17.32
C GLY A 138 10.19 7.26 16.65
N PRO A 139 11.01 8.29 16.90
CA PRO A 139 10.80 9.62 16.35
C PRO A 139 10.95 9.63 14.82
N THR A 140 10.64 10.77 14.21
CA THR A 140 10.64 10.88 12.75
C THR A 140 12.06 10.83 12.19
N GLY A 141 12.26 10.08 11.10
CA GLY A 141 13.58 9.96 10.48
C GLY A 141 14.57 9.10 11.26
N CYS A 142 14.17 8.40 12.33
CA CYS A 142 15.08 7.50 13.06
C CYS A 142 15.44 6.19 12.33
N GLY A 143 15.09 6.06 11.04
CA GLY A 143 15.51 4.93 10.22
C GLY A 143 14.69 3.64 10.39
N LYS A 144 13.47 3.71 10.93
CA LYS A 144 12.58 2.55 11.07
C LYS A 144 12.34 1.84 9.73
N THR A 145 12.02 2.61 8.69
CA THR A 145 11.77 2.09 7.34
C THR A 145 13.00 1.41 6.76
N ARG A 146 14.18 2.06 6.83
CA ARG A 146 15.45 1.44 6.41
C ARG A 146 15.79 0.18 7.23
N LEU A 147 15.44 0.14 8.52
CA LEU A 147 15.60 -1.06 9.35
C LEU A 147 14.63 -2.18 8.93
N LEU A 148 13.36 -1.86 8.63
CA LEU A 148 12.41 -2.81 8.06
C LEU A 148 12.91 -3.39 6.73
N GLU A 149 13.48 -2.56 5.85
CA GLU A 149 14.07 -3.01 4.59
C GLU A 149 15.21 -4.03 4.84
N GLN A 150 16.13 -3.74 5.76
CA GLN A 150 17.21 -4.69 6.08
C GLN A 150 16.69 -5.96 6.75
N LEU A 151 15.67 -5.88 7.61
CA LEU A 151 15.00 -7.04 8.19
C LEU A 151 14.40 -7.93 7.07
N ALA A 152 13.79 -7.32 6.05
CA ALA A 152 13.24 -8.07 4.91
C ALA A 152 14.34 -8.74 4.08
N ILE A 153 15.45 -8.04 3.82
CA ILE A 153 16.62 -8.58 3.10
C ILE A 153 17.21 -9.78 3.83
N GLU A 154 17.30 -9.72 5.16
CA GLU A 154 17.80 -10.81 6.02
C GLU A 154 16.75 -11.91 6.26
N GLY A 155 15.59 -11.85 5.60
CA GLY A 155 14.60 -12.94 5.55
C GLY A 155 13.48 -12.88 6.59
N ALA A 156 13.34 -11.77 7.33
CA ALA A 156 12.23 -11.57 8.26
C ALA A 156 10.90 -11.28 7.51
N GLN A 157 9.77 -11.55 8.17
CA GLN A 157 8.46 -11.16 7.65
C GLN A 157 8.22 -9.68 7.96
N VAL A 158 8.18 -8.85 6.92
CA VAL A 158 8.05 -7.39 7.07
C VAL A 158 6.76 -6.90 6.42
N LEU A 159 5.92 -6.27 7.23
CA LEU A 159 4.72 -5.56 6.81
C LEU A 159 5.04 -4.06 6.70
N ASP A 160 5.59 -3.66 5.56
CA ASP A 160 5.83 -2.25 5.26
C ASP A 160 4.52 -1.58 4.80
N LEU A 161 3.86 -0.89 5.74
CA LEU A 161 2.57 -0.24 5.50
C LEU A 161 2.70 1.01 4.63
N GLU A 162 3.83 1.73 4.72
CA GLU A 162 4.09 2.92 3.91
C GLU A 162 4.29 2.55 2.43
N ALA A 163 5.02 1.46 2.16
CA ALA A 163 5.19 0.93 0.81
C ALA A 163 3.85 0.49 0.20
N ILE A 164 3.04 -0.25 0.96
CA ILE A 164 1.69 -0.66 0.50
C ILE A 164 0.81 0.56 0.24
N ALA A 165 0.90 1.59 1.08
CA ALA A 165 0.15 2.83 0.92
C ALA A 165 0.77 3.81 -0.10
N SER A 166 1.95 3.51 -0.65
CA SER A 166 2.75 4.40 -1.50
C SER A 166 2.87 5.82 -0.91
N HIS A 167 3.10 5.90 0.40
CA HIS A 167 3.03 7.15 1.15
C HIS A 167 3.77 7.04 2.49
N ARG A 168 4.57 8.06 2.84
CA ARG A 168 5.47 8.08 4.00
C ARG A 168 4.84 8.55 5.33
N GLY A 169 3.64 8.07 5.66
CA GLY A 169 3.03 8.22 6.99
C GLY A 169 2.71 9.63 7.52
N SER A 170 3.15 10.69 6.83
CA SER A 170 3.20 12.06 7.34
C SER A 170 2.46 13.05 6.44
N ILE A 171 2.24 14.28 6.91
CA ILE A 171 1.51 15.28 6.14
C ILE A 171 2.20 15.71 4.85
N ILE A 172 3.51 15.51 4.78
CA ILE A 172 4.33 15.72 3.59
C ILE A 172 4.72 14.40 2.91
N GLY A 173 4.10 13.28 3.33
CA GLY A 173 4.51 11.94 2.94
C GLY A 173 4.09 11.50 1.54
N ALA A 174 3.38 12.34 0.79
CA ALA A 174 3.05 12.07 -0.61
C ALA A 174 4.33 12.00 -1.46
N ILE A 175 4.48 10.91 -2.23
CA ILE A 175 5.66 10.68 -3.06
C ILE A 175 5.42 11.34 -4.43
N PRO A 176 6.28 12.28 -4.88
CA PRO A 176 6.11 12.93 -6.18
C PRO A 176 6.02 11.93 -7.33
N GLY A 177 4.99 12.08 -8.18
CA GLY A 177 4.78 11.23 -9.36
C GLY A 177 4.23 9.82 -9.06
N VAL A 178 4.04 9.45 -7.78
CA VAL A 178 3.52 8.14 -7.40
C VAL A 178 2.12 8.30 -6.78
N PRO A 179 1.06 7.79 -7.44
CA PRO A 179 -0.29 7.84 -6.88
C PRO A 179 -0.41 6.88 -5.70
N GLN A 180 -1.05 7.34 -4.64
CA GLN A 180 -1.47 6.46 -3.54
C GLN A 180 -2.65 5.57 -4.00
N PRO A 181 -2.67 4.27 -3.65
CA PRO A 181 -3.81 3.41 -3.95
C PRO A 181 -5.11 3.91 -3.32
N THR A 182 -6.24 3.51 -3.92
CA THR A 182 -7.54 3.67 -3.26
C THR A 182 -7.59 2.80 -1.99
N GLN A 183 -8.53 3.08 -1.08
CA GLN A 183 -8.73 2.22 0.10
C GLN A 183 -8.93 0.75 -0.27
N LYS A 184 -9.71 0.46 -1.33
CA LYS A 184 -9.99 -0.91 -1.74
C LYS A 184 -8.72 -1.61 -2.21
N TYR A 185 -7.90 -0.91 -3.00
CA TYR A 185 -6.66 -1.50 -3.50
C TYR A 185 -5.60 -1.63 -2.42
N PHE A 186 -5.51 -0.68 -1.49
CA PHE A 186 -4.71 -0.82 -0.28
C PHE A 186 -5.09 -2.10 0.50
N ASP A 187 -6.38 -2.33 0.73
CA ASP A 187 -6.86 -3.54 1.41
C ASP A 187 -6.49 -4.82 0.66
N SER A 188 -6.59 -4.81 -0.68
CA SER A 188 -6.19 -5.93 -1.55
C SER A 188 -4.71 -6.27 -1.41
N LEU A 189 -3.85 -5.25 -1.48
CA LEU A 189 -2.39 -5.39 -1.34
C LEU A 189 -1.98 -5.80 0.08
N LEU A 190 -2.63 -5.22 1.10
CA LEU A 190 -2.41 -5.59 2.49
C LEU A 190 -2.74 -7.07 2.73
N LEU A 191 -3.90 -7.53 2.25
CA LEU A 191 -4.27 -8.93 2.37
C LEU A 191 -3.31 -9.84 1.60
N GLN A 192 -2.89 -9.46 0.40
CA GLN A 192 -1.88 -10.21 -0.35
C GLN A 192 -0.60 -10.36 0.45
N ARG A 193 -0.10 -9.26 1.05
CA ARG A 193 1.13 -9.29 1.85
C ARG A 193 1.00 -10.17 3.08
N LEU A 194 -0.07 -10.01 3.85
CA LEU A 194 -0.39 -10.89 4.99
C LEU A 194 -0.59 -12.35 4.56
N SER A 195 -0.98 -12.59 3.31
CA SER A 195 -1.20 -13.94 2.81
C SER A 195 0.07 -14.75 2.59
N ALA A 196 1.18 -14.06 2.36
CA ALA A 196 2.49 -14.66 2.14
C ALA A 196 3.23 -14.98 3.45
N PHE A 197 2.69 -14.59 4.62
CA PHE A 197 3.35 -14.80 5.91
C PHE A 197 2.95 -16.11 6.56
N SER A 198 3.90 -16.70 7.27
CA SER A 198 3.69 -17.78 8.23
C SER A 198 3.25 -17.21 9.59
N PRO A 199 2.15 -17.71 10.17
CA PRO A 199 1.74 -17.38 11.53
C PRO A 199 2.74 -17.80 12.62
N SER A 200 3.64 -18.75 12.32
CA SER A 200 4.64 -19.25 13.27
C SER A 200 5.85 -18.35 13.46
N ARG A 201 5.93 -17.23 12.72
CA ARG A 201 7.04 -16.28 12.74
C ARG A 201 6.52 -14.87 13.03
N PRO A 202 7.28 -14.03 13.73
CA PRO A 202 6.88 -12.65 13.98
C PRO A 202 6.74 -11.87 12.66
N VAL A 203 5.89 -10.84 12.69
CA VAL A 203 5.76 -9.85 11.61
C VAL A 203 6.26 -8.50 12.12
N TRP A 204 7.30 -7.99 11.47
CA TRP A 204 7.88 -6.69 11.75
C TRP A 204 7.09 -5.59 11.06
N VAL A 205 6.75 -4.54 11.80
CA VAL A 205 5.89 -3.45 11.33
C VAL A 205 6.28 -2.14 12.02
N GLU A 206 6.06 -1.00 11.38
CA GLU A 206 6.19 0.30 12.03
C GLU A 206 4.94 0.67 12.84
N ALA A 207 5.15 1.44 13.91
CA ALA A 207 4.08 2.03 14.71
C ALA A 207 3.38 3.15 13.93
N GLU A 208 2.56 2.76 12.95
CA GLU A 208 1.76 3.69 12.17
C GLU A 208 0.51 4.16 12.88
N SER A 209 0.05 5.35 12.50
CA SER A 209 -1.26 5.83 12.94
C SER A 209 -2.38 5.06 12.24
N LYS A 210 -3.63 5.25 12.68
CA LYS A 210 -4.80 4.66 12.00
C LYS A 210 -4.86 4.99 10.50
N LYS A 211 -4.28 6.12 10.06
CA LYS A 211 -4.33 6.61 8.68
C LYS A 211 -2.93 6.81 8.12
N ILE A 212 -2.72 6.43 6.87
CA ILE A 212 -1.51 6.71 6.09
C ILE A 212 -1.93 7.48 4.84
N GLY A 213 -1.69 8.79 4.82
CA GLY A 213 -2.19 9.65 3.74
C GLY A 213 -3.72 9.62 3.69
N ASN A 214 -4.29 9.02 2.64
CA ASN A 214 -5.72 8.87 2.40
C ASN A 214 -6.30 7.49 2.73
N VAL A 215 -5.46 6.50 3.04
CA VAL A 215 -5.92 5.14 3.38
C VAL A 215 -5.90 4.90 4.89
N GLN A 216 -6.76 4.00 5.36
CA GLN A 216 -6.89 3.63 6.76
C GLN A 216 -6.52 2.17 6.97
N LEU A 217 -5.86 1.88 8.10
CA LEU A 217 -5.55 0.52 8.52
C LEU A 217 -6.82 -0.21 8.99
N PRO A 218 -6.96 -1.52 8.71
CA PRO A 218 -8.04 -2.32 9.26
C PRO A 218 -8.04 -2.30 10.80
N PRO A 219 -9.20 -2.20 11.46
CA PRO A 219 -9.28 -2.19 12.92
C PRO A 219 -8.58 -3.39 13.56
N ALA A 220 -8.77 -4.58 13.00
CA ALA A 220 -8.15 -5.80 13.51
C ALA A 220 -6.61 -5.75 13.53
N LEU A 221 -5.99 -5.13 12.52
CA LEU A 221 -4.54 -4.94 12.49
C LEU A 221 -4.09 -3.97 13.59
N LEU A 222 -4.73 -2.81 13.66
CA LEU A 222 -4.39 -1.78 14.65
C LEU A 222 -4.58 -2.27 16.08
N GLU A 223 -5.69 -2.94 16.37
CA GLU A 223 -6.00 -3.54 17.68
C GLU A 223 -4.95 -4.57 18.06
N THR A 224 -4.56 -5.46 17.13
CA THR A 224 -3.55 -6.50 17.41
C THR A 224 -2.20 -5.87 17.68
N MET A 225 -1.76 -4.91 16.85
CA MET A 225 -0.51 -4.18 17.08
C MET A 225 -0.50 -3.50 18.46
N HIS A 226 -1.57 -2.79 18.83
CA HIS A 226 -1.66 -2.05 20.10
C HIS A 226 -1.74 -2.95 21.33
N SER A 227 -2.52 -4.04 21.27
CA SER A 227 -2.84 -4.86 22.45
C SER A 227 -1.85 -6.00 22.70
N SER A 228 -1.30 -6.59 21.63
CA SER A 228 -0.42 -7.77 21.73
C SER A 228 0.92 -7.62 21.01
N GLY A 229 1.17 -6.49 20.35
CA GLY A 229 2.45 -6.22 19.70
C GLY A 229 3.59 -6.04 20.70
N THR A 230 4.73 -6.66 20.41
CA THR A 230 5.97 -6.40 21.15
C THR A 230 6.63 -5.15 20.60
N VAL A 231 6.63 -4.07 21.38
CA VAL A 231 7.15 -2.77 20.94
C VAL A 231 8.65 -2.68 21.17
N LEU A 232 9.36 -2.15 20.18
CA LEU A 232 10.79 -1.80 20.25
C LEU A 232 10.96 -0.32 19.92
N ARG A 233 11.65 0.40 20.80
CA ARG A 233 11.92 1.82 20.62
C ARG A 233 13.23 2.02 19.86
N VAL A 234 13.14 2.56 18.66
CA VAL A 234 14.26 2.86 17.78
C VAL A 234 14.55 4.35 17.84
N ASP A 235 15.82 4.72 17.98
CA ASP A 235 16.25 6.11 17.88
C ASP A 235 17.59 6.21 17.15
N ALA A 236 17.89 7.40 16.62
CA ALA A 236 19.12 7.70 15.92
C ALA A 236 19.57 9.14 16.23
N PRO A 237 20.87 9.45 16.18
CA PRO A 237 21.36 10.82 16.33
C PRO A 237 20.67 11.79 15.36
N MET A 238 20.37 13.02 15.80
CA MET A 238 19.66 14.01 14.98
C MET A 238 20.34 14.24 13.62
N ALA A 239 21.68 14.28 13.58
CA ALA A 239 22.42 14.42 12.34
C ALA A 239 22.12 13.30 11.32
N GLU A 240 21.97 12.05 11.78
CA GLU A 240 21.60 10.92 10.94
C GLU A 240 20.16 11.04 10.44
N ARG A 241 19.25 11.48 11.33
CA ARG A 241 17.84 11.68 11.01
C ARG A 241 17.64 12.75 9.95
N VAL A 242 18.31 13.89 10.12
CA VAL A 242 18.29 15.00 9.14
C VAL A 242 18.88 14.53 7.82
N ARG A 243 20.01 13.81 7.82
CA ARG A 243 20.59 13.26 6.58
C ARG A 243 19.60 12.34 5.85
N LEU A 244 18.92 11.44 6.56
CA LEU A 244 17.93 10.55 5.96
C LEU A 244 16.76 11.34 5.36
N TRP A 245 16.26 12.35 6.07
CA TRP A 245 15.20 13.22 5.55
C TRP A 245 15.60 14.00 4.29
N ARG A 246 16.86 14.43 4.21
CA ARG A 246 17.43 15.04 3.01
C ARG A 246 17.42 14.11 1.80
N GLU A 247 17.68 12.82 2.01
CA GLU A 247 17.55 11.80 0.96
C GLU A 247 16.07 11.60 0.56
N ASP A 248 15.19 11.34 1.52
CA ASP A 248 13.80 10.97 1.25
C ASP A 248 13.00 12.17 0.68
N TYR A 249 13.32 13.38 1.11
CA TYR A 249 12.62 14.61 0.75
C TYR A 249 13.48 15.55 -0.09
N ALA A 250 14.34 15.01 -0.95
CA ALA A 250 15.23 15.80 -1.82
C ALA A 250 14.51 16.90 -2.63
N HIS A 251 13.25 16.68 -3.02
CA HIS A 251 12.41 17.66 -3.72
C HIS A 251 12.08 18.91 -2.89
N PHE A 252 12.06 18.81 -1.56
CA PHE A 252 11.93 19.97 -0.68
C PHE A 252 13.26 20.70 -0.45
N GLU A 253 14.41 20.13 -0.82
CA GLU A 253 15.66 20.91 -0.87
C GLU A 253 15.66 21.89 -2.04
N THR A 254 15.09 21.46 -3.16
CA THR A 254 14.97 22.30 -4.36
C THR A 254 13.92 23.40 -4.18
N ASP A 255 12.82 23.08 -3.50
CA ASP A 255 11.69 23.98 -3.25
C ASP A 255 11.22 23.94 -1.78
N PRO A 256 11.98 24.59 -0.86
CA PRO A 256 11.67 24.60 0.56
C PRO A 256 10.44 25.47 0.89
N ASP A 257 10.08 26.43 0.05
CA ASP A 257 8.91 27.27 0.26
C ASP A 257 7.62 26.44 0.13
N SER A 258 7.56 25.52 -0.85
CA SER A 258 6.43 24.60 -0.99
C SER A 258 6.25 23.69 0.23
N LEU A 259 7.33 23.32 0.92
CA LEU A 259 7.27 22.55 2.16
C LEU A 259 6.59 23.35 3.26
N VAL A 260 7.01 24.61 3.46
CA VAL A 260 6.45 25.48 4.50
C VAL A 260 4.98 25.82 4.19
N GLU A 261 4.63 26.04 2.93
CA GLU A 261 3.25 26.27 2.50
C GLU A 261 2.34 25.11 2.90
N ARG A 262 2.76 23.87 2.60
CA ARG A 262 2.03 22.65 2.99
C ARG A 262 1.82 22.55 4.49
N LEU A 263 2.73 23.09 5.30
CA LEU A 263 2.69 23.02 6.77
C LEU A 263 2.01 24.23 7.42
N THR A 264 1.59 25.25 6.65
CA THR A 264 1.05 26.50 7.20
C THR A 264 -0.22 26.28 8.02
N HIS A 265 -1.03 25.27 7.68
CA HIS A 265 -2.25 24.93 8.43
C HIS A 265 -1.96 24.34 9.83
N LEU A 266 -0.71 23.97 10.14
CA LEU A 266 -0.27 23.52 11.47
C LEU A 266 -0.08 24.68 12.46
N ARG A 267 -0.29 25.93 12.05
CA ARG A 267 -0.11 27.13 12.90
C ARG A 267 -0.84 27.02 14.25
N SER A 268 -2.02 26.40 14.30
CA SER A 268 -2.77 26.20 15.54
C SER A 268 -2.12 25.18 16.49
N LEU A 269 -1.26 24.30 15.97
CA LEU A 269 -0.59 23.25 16.73
C LEU A 269 0.80 23.67 17.21
N VAL A 270 1.56 24.40 16.38
CA VAL A 270 2.95 24.79 16.68
C VAL A 270 3.13 26.27 17.04
N GLY A 271 2.12 27.10 16.77
CA GLY A 271 2.16 28.55 17.02
C GLY A 271 2.75 29.37 15.87
N GLY A 272 2.39 30.66 15.81
CA GLY A 272 2.81 31.55 14.73
C GLY A 272 4.32 31.78 14.64
N LYS A 273 4.99 31.98 15.77
CA LYS A 273 6.45 32.20 15.82
C LYS A 273 7.24 31.05 15.22
N GLU A 274 6.76 29.82 15.40
CA GLU A 274 7.41 28.62 14.88
C GLU A 274 7.28 28.55 13.34
N ILE A 275 6.09 28.87 12.81
CA ILE A 275 5.89 28.98 11.35
C ILE A 275 6.77 30.08 10.74
N ASP A 276 6.90 31.23 11.40
CA ASP A 276 7.75 32.33 10.92
C ASP A 276 9.23 31.91 10.91
N GLN A 277 9.68 31.16 11.92
CA GLN A 277 11.02 30.58 11.95
C GLN A 277 11.24 29.60 10.79
N TRP A 278 10.26 28.74 10.47
CA TRP A 278 10.37 27.81 9.33
C TRP A 278 10.47 28.57 8.00
N ARG A 279 9.72 29.66 7.84
CA ARG A 279 9.80 30.54 6.66
C ARG A 279 11.17 31.17 6.52
N GLU A 280 11.75 31.66 7.62
CA GLU A 280 13.10 32.26 7.61
C GLU A 280 14.17 31.24 7.21
N LEU A 281 14.10 30.02 7.76
CA LEU A 281 15.03 28.95 7.43
C LEU A 281 14.90 28.50 5.96
N ALA A 282 13.67 28.39 5.45
CA ALA A 282 13.40 28.09 4.05
C ALA A 282 13.93 29.18 3.10
N ALA A 283 13.63 30.45 3.37
CA ALA A 283 14.09 31.59 2.59
C ALA A 283 15.62 31.73 2.59
N SER A 284 16.26 31.40 3.72
CA SER A 284 17.72 31.39 3.87
C SER A 284 18.38 30.10 3.36
N ARG A 285 17.61 29.15 2.82
CA ARG A 285 18.03 27.80 2.40
C ARG A 285 18.83 27.03 3.45
N LYS A 286 18.53 27.25 4.73
CA LYS A 286 19.08 26.48 5.87
C LYS A 286 18.30 25.19 6.06
N ILE A 287 18.40 24.29 5.07
CA ILE A 287 17.56 23.09 4.98
C ILE A 287 17.80 22.10 6.14
N PRO A 288 19.05 21.78 6.54
CA PRO A 288 19.29 20.89 7.68
C PRO A 288 18.60 21.40 8.96
N GLU A 289 18.73 22.70 9.24
CA GLU A 289 18.13 23.34 10.40
C GLU A 289 16.59 23.38 10.31
N LEU A 290 16.03 23.62 9.13
CA LEU A 290 14.59 23.54 8.89
C LEU A 290 14.07 22.14 9.21
N PHE A 291 14.73 21.10 8.71
CA PHE A 291 14.33 19.71 8.91
C PHE A 291 14.41 19.29 10.37
N GLU A 292 15.53 19.60 11.05
CA GLU A 292 15.66 19.39 12.49
C GLU A 292 14.54 20.08 13.26
N ARG A 293 14.26 21.34 12.92
CA ARG A 293 13.22 22.11 13.61
C ARG A 293 11.84 21.53 13.41
N LEU A 294 11.50 21.09 12.19
CA LEU A 294 10.26 20.40 11.89
C LEU A 294 10.11 19.11 12.71
N MET A 295 11.17 18.31 12.82
CA MET A 295 11.18 17.10 13.63
C MET A 295 10.89 17.42 15.09
N VAL A 296 11.65 18.34 15.70
CA VAL A 296 11.56 18.64 17.13
C VAL A 296 10.26 19.37 17.50
N ALA A 297 9.85 20.35 16.71
CA ALA A 297 8.71 21.21 17.05
C ALA A 297 7.35 20.58 16.72
N HIS A 298 7.28 19.70 15.71
CA HIS A 298 6.01 19.15 15.25
C HIS A 298 5.96 17.63 15.26
N TYR A 299 6.85 16.96 14.52
CA TYR A 299 6.67 15.54 14.25
C TYR A 299 6.93 14.68 15.49
N ASP A 300 8.07 14.85 16.16
CA ASP A 300 8.42 14.04 17.34
C ASP A 300 7.37 14.16 18.46
N PRO A 301 6.88 15.38 18.83
CA PRO A 301 5.79 15.50 19.78
C PRO A 301 4.48 14.87 19.32
N SER A 302 4.20 14.89 18.01
CA SER A 302 2.97 14.31 17.45
C SER A 302 3.03 12.78 17.43
N TYR A 303 4.15 12.19 17.02
CA TYR A 303 4.39 10.75 17.10
C TYR A 303 4.43 10.26 18.54
N ALA A 304 5.11 10.95 19.46
CA ALA A 304 5.12 10.57 20.87
C ALA A 304 3.70 10.54 21.47
N ARG A 305 2.84 11.51 21.12
CA ARG A 305 1.44 11.54 21.55
C ARG A 305 0.61 10.41 20.92
N SER A 306 0.79 10.11 19.64
CA SER A 306 0.04 9.03 18.97
C SER A 306 0.45 7.66 19.51
N THR A 307 1.76 7.40 19.62
CA THR A 307 2.28 6.13 20.13
C THR A 307 1.88 5.90 21.59
N LYS A 308 2.00 6.92 22.46
CA LYS A 308 1.59 6.78 23.88
C LYS A 308 0.11 6.43 24.06
N ARG A 309 -0.75 6.86 23.13
CA ARG A 309 -2.18 6.51 23.15
C ARG A 309 -2.44 5.07 22.71
N GLY A 310 -1.65 4.56 21.76
CA GLY A 310 -1.80 3.21 21.22
C GLY A 310 -1.11 2.12 22.04
N TYR A 311 0.04 2.43 22.64
CA TYR A 311 0.92 1.46 23.29
C TYR A 311 1.16 1.84 24.76
N GLN A 312 0.44 1.19 25.67
CA GLN A 312 0.43 1.55 27.10
C GLN A 312 1.78 1.27 27.80
N SER A 313 2.52 0.25 27.35
CA SER A 313 3.81 -0.16 27.94
C SER A 313 5.04 0.39 27.20
N LEU A 314 4.90 1.52 26.48
CA LEU A 314 5.99 2.09 25.68
C LEU A 314 7.21 2.50 26.53
N SER A 315 7.02 2.91 27.79
CA SER A 315 8.13 3.32 28.66
C SER A 315 9.10 2.18 28.95
N ASP A 316 8.59 0.96 29.04
CA ASP A 316 9.34 -0.23 29.46
C ASP A 316 9.84 -1.04 28.25
N ALA A 317 9.47 -0.61 27.03
CA ALA A 317 9.87 -1.23 25.79
C ALA A 317 11.40 -1.16 25.60
N PRO A 318 12.04 -2.25 25.12
CA PRO A 318 13.47 -2.25 24.83
C PRO A 318 13.86 -1.13 23.86
N PHE A 319 15.01 -0.51 24.12
CA PHE A 319 15.55 0.57 23.33
C PHE A 319 16.67 0.10 22.41
N ILE A 320 16.64 0.56 21.15
CA ILE A 320 17.60 0.26 20.09
C ILE A 320 18.17 1.59 19.61
N ALA A 321 19.42 1.85 19.99
CA ALA A 321 20.16 3.02 19.52
C ALA A 321 20.85 2.68 18.20
N LEU A 322 20.36 3.25 17.09
CA LEU A 322 21.03 3.17 15.80
C LEU A 322 22.13 4.22 15.74
N LYS A 323 23.39 3.77 15.66
CA LYS A 323 24.55 4.69 15.59
C LYS A 323 24.66 5.37 14.23
N ALA A 324 24.30 4.66 13.18
CA ALA A 324 24.28 5.16 11.81
C ALA A 324 23.17 4.47 11.03
N LEU A 325 22.62 5.18 10.03
CA LEU A 325 21.49 4.70 9.21
C LEU A 325 21.92 4.14 7.84
N GLN A 326 23.22 3.93 7.64
CA GLN A 326 23.77 3.28 6.44
C GLN A 326 23.48 1.77 6.44
N PRO A 327 23.29 1.13 5.28
CA PRO A 327 22.91 -0.28 5.18
C PRO A 327 23.80 -1.23 6.00
N GLU A 328 25.12 -1.05 5.97
CA GLU A 328 26.07 -1.92 6.67
C GLU A 328 25.87 -1.89 8.19
N SER A 329 25.52 -0.72 8.74
CA SER A 329 25.25 -0.55 10.17
C SER A 329 23.91 -1.18 10.56
N LEU A 330 22.89 -1.06 9.70
CA LEU A 330 21.56 -1.61 9.94
C LEU A 330 21.53 -3.13 9.80
N ASN A 331 22.34 -3.72 8.91
CA ASN A 331 22.41 -5.18 8.72
C ASN A 331 22.76 -5.93 9.99
N GLN A 332 23.77 -5.45 10.73
CA GLN A 332 24.15 -6.09 11.99
C GLN A 332 23.02 -5.99 13.03
N VAL A 333 22.31 -4.87 13.07
CA VAL A 333 21.16 -4.68 13.97
C VAL A 333 20.01 -5.62 13.58
N ALA A 334 19.68 -5.70 12.28
CA ALA A 334 18.64 -6.59 11.77
C ALA A 334 18.91 -8.05 12.12
N ARG A 335 20.12 -8.57 11.90
CA ARG A 335 20.50 -9.94 12.28
C ARG A 335 20.36 -10.21 13.78
N ASN A 336 20.83 -9.27 14.61
CA ASN A 336 20.72 -9.40 16.06
C ASN A 336 19.26 -9.41 16.53
N LEU A 337 18.40 -8.65 15.87
CA LEU A 337 16.97 -8.61 16.13
C LEU A 337 16.27 -9.89 15.69
N ILE A 338 16.57 -10.40 14.50
CA ILE A 338 16.02 -11.67 14.01
C ILE A 338 16.36 -12.79 14.98
N ASN A 339 17.64 -12.95 15.37
CA ASN A 339 18.07 -13.99 16.32
C ASN A 339 17.42 -13.90 17.71
N ARG A 340 16.83 -12.74 18.06
CA ARG A 340 16.15 -12.54 19.34
C ARG A 340 14.67 -12.94 19.28
N PHE A 341 14.05 -12.90 18.10
CA PHE A 341 12.61 -12.99 17.91
C PHE A 341 12.16 -14.15 17.01
N ASP A 342 13.03 -14.67 16.13
CA ASP A 342 12.91 -15.98 15.48
C ASP A 342 13.48 -17.07 16.42
#